data_AF-A0A0S4IXI5-F1
#
_entry.id   AF-A0A0S4IXI5-F1
#
_cell.length_a   1.000
_cell.length_b   1.000
_cell.length_c   1.000
_cell.angle_alpha   90.00
_cell.angle_beta   90.00
_cell.angle_gamma   90.00
#
_symmetry.space_group_name_H-M   'P 1'
#
loop_
_entity.id
_entity.type
_entity.pdbx_description
1 polymer ?
#
loop_
_entity_poly.entity_id
_entity_poly.type
_entity_poly.pdbx_seq_one_letter_code
_entity_poly.pdbx_strand_id
1 'polypeptide(L)'
;MTGERVQSNRLTGSSQLAAWRFSDRAIAFSGANAIVGAACWQLYSRPVIAVTAFVNSFLCLMGLTFQSEYPALSNGYVCIAACNATAQYGLHMAKVPSLRAISVSSALYAGWLLTCGAFAVDRLLWVIALRSDS
;
A
#
# COMPACT_ATOMS: atom_id res chain seq x y z
N MET A 1 8.57 10.27 40.82
CA MET A 1 7.60 9.26 40.31
C MET A 1 6.64 9.77 39.24
N THR A 2 6.56 11.09 38.97
CA THR A 2 5.70 11.67 37.91
C THR A 2 6.33 11.63 36.51
N GLY A 3 7.66 11.65 36.40
CA GLY A 3 8.37 11.66 35.10
C GLY A 3 8.23 10.36 34.29
N GLU A 4 8.33 9.20 34.93
CA GLU A 4 8.26 7.90 34.25
C GLU A 4 6.88 7.60 33.64
N ARG A 5 5.78 8.01 34.30
CA ARG A 5 4.42 7.87 33.72
C ARG A 5 4.21 8.77 32.51
N VAL A 6 4.77 9.98 32.52
CA VAL A 6 4.64 10.92 31.40
C VAL A 6 5.45 10.43 30.19
N GLN A 7 6.64 9.86 30.42
CA GLN A 7 7.48 9.31 29.36
C GLN A 7 6.90 8.00 28.79
N SER A 8 6.39 7.13 29.66
CA SER A 8 5.65 5.92 29.29
C SER A 8 4.42 6.23 28.43
N ASN A 9 3.59 7.19 28.84
CA ASN A 9 2.40 7.61 28.07
C ASN A 9 2.74 8.25 26.72
N ARG A 10 3.87 8.97 26.59
CA ARG A 10 4.32 9.51 25.30
C ARG A 10 4.75 8.42 24.34
N LEU A 11 5.48 7.42 24.82
CA LEU A 11 5.95 6.30 24.01
C LEU A 11 4.78 5.42 23.51
N THR A 12 3.75 5.23 24.34
CA THR A 12 2.50 4.54 23.95
C THR A 12 1.67 5.35 22.97
N GLY A 13 1.59 6.68 23.14
CA GLY A 13 0.88 7.56 22.21
C GLY A 13 1.50 7.57 20.81
N SER A 14 2.85 7.60 20.72
CA SER A 14 3.54 7.58 19.42
C SER A 14 3.41 6.26 18.66
N SER A 15 3.46 5.13 19.37
CA SER A 15 3.34 3.81 18.75
C SER A 15 1.92 3.53 18.27
N GLN A 16 0.91 3.94 19.05
CA GLN A 16 -0.49 3.87 18.61
C GLN A 16 -0.74 4.74 17.39
N LEU A 17 -0.25 5.99 17.36
CA LEU A 17 -0.42 6.87 16.21
C LEU A 17 0.22 6.29 14.94
N ALA A 18 1.40 5.68 15.04
CA ALA A 18 2.04 4.98 13.93
C ALA A 18 1.20 3.78 13.45
N ALA A 19 0.59 3.05 14.38
CA ALA A 19 -0.27 1.93 14.05
C ALA A 19 -1.55 2.37 13.31
N TRP A 20 -2.23 3.40 13.80
CA TRP A 20 -3.40 4.00 13.14
C TRP A 20 -3.08 4.48 11.72
N ARG A 21 -1.96 5.21 11.56
CA ARG A 21 -1.50 5.69 10.25
C ARG A 21 -1.20 4.55 9.27
N PHE A 22 -0.68 3.43 9.75
CA PHE A 22 -0.50 2.26 8.91
C PHE A 22 -1.86 1.71 8.46
N SER A 23 -2.80 1.52 9.40
CA SER A 23 -4.08 0.90 9.10
C SER A 23 -4.89 1.72 8.09
N ASP A 24 -4.97 3.03 8.29
CA ASP A 24 -5.68 3.93 7.38
C ASP A 24 -5.10 3.90 5.96
N ARG A 25 -3.76 3.90 5.85
CA ARG A 25 -3.07 3.87 4.54
C ARG A 25 -3.21 2.52 3.85
N ALA A 26 -3.16 1.41 4.59
CA ALA A 26 -3.35 0.07 4.04
C ALA A 26 -4.80 -0.13 3.56
N ILE A 27 -5.79 0.35 4.31
CA ILE A 27 -7.21 0.31 3.90
C ILE A 27 -7.43 1.18 2.66
N ALA A 28 -6.93 2.43 2.67
CA ALA A 28 -7.04 3.33 1.52
C ALA A 28 -6.39 2.74 0.26
N PHE A 29 -5.19 2.16 0.39
CA PHE A 29 -4.52 1.47 -0.70
C PHE A 29 -5.37 0.29 -1.21
N SER A 30 -5.87 -0.57 -0.33
CA SER A 30 -6.69 -1.71 -0.75
C SER A 30 -7.97 -1.29 -1.47
N GLY A 31 -8.69 -0.30 -0.95
CA GLY A 31 -9.91 0.22 -1.57
C GLY A 31 -9.65 0.84 -2.93
N ALA A 32 -8.66 1.74 -3.03
CA ALA A 32 -8.30 2.36 -4.30
C ALA A 32 -7.78 1.32 -5.31
N ASN A 33 -6.98 0.35 -4.88
CA ASN A 33 -6.48 -0.71 -5.74
C ASN A 33 -7.61 -1.59 -6.30
N ALA A 34 -8.62 -1.94 -5.48
CA ALA A 34 -9.79 -2.67 -5.94
C ALA A 34 -10.60 -1.87 -6.97
N ILE A 35 -10.83 -0.58 -6.73
CA ILE A 35 -11.56 0.31 -7.65
C ILE A 35 -10.83 0.43 -8.99
N VAL A 36 -9.52 0.71 -8.97
CA VAL A 36 -8.72 0.85 -10.20
C VAL A 36 -8.63 -0.48 -10.94
N GLY A 37 -8.51 -1.60 -10.23
CA GLY A 37 -8.53 -2.94 -10.83
C GLY A 37 -9.85 -3.24 -11.54
N ALA A 38 -10.98 -2.93 -10.89
CA ALA A 38 -12.31 -3.08 -11.49
C ALA A 38 -12.51 -2.16 -12.71
N ALA A 39 -12.07 -0.90 -12.62
CA ALA A 39 -12.09 0.02 -13.74
C ALA A 39 -11.24 -0.48 -14.92
N CYS A 40 -10.07 -1.07 -14.65
CA CYS A 40 -9.24 -1.68 -15.69
C CYS A 40 -9.90 -2.86 -16.39
N TRP A 41 -10.67 -3.68 -15.65
CA TRP A 41 -11.49 -4.72 -16.26
C TRP A 41 -12.54 -4.09 -17.17
N GLN A 42 -13.37 -3.19 -16.64
CA GLN A 42 -14.51 -2.64 -17.39
C GLN A 42 -14.10 -1.84 -18.63
N LEU A 43 -13.05 -1.01 -18.53
CA LEU A 43 -12.66 -0.09 -19.60
C LEU A 43 -11.70 -0.70 -20.63
N TYR A 44 -10.86 -1.64 -20.22
CA TYR A 44 -9.77 -2.18 -21.06
C TYR A 44 -9.82 -3.70 -21.24
N SER A 45 -10.87 -4.36 -20.72
CA SER A 45 -11.04 -5.83 -20.75
C SER A 45 -9.81 -6.57 -20.21
N ARG A 46 -9.27 -6.10 -19.09
CA ARG A 46 -8.10 -6.69 -18.41
C ARG A 46 -8.49 -7.39 -17.09
N PRO A 47 -9.11 -8.58 -17.14
CA PRO A 47 -9.54 -9.29 -15.93
C PRO A 47 -8.37 -9.67 -15.02
N VAL A 48 -7.18 -9.93 -15.58
CA VAL A 48 -5.97 -10.26 -14.81
C VAL A 48 -5.59 -9.15 -13.82
N ILE A 49 -5.82 -7.87 -14.17
CA ILE A 49 -5.54 -6.73 -13.30
C ILE A 49 -6.52 -6.67 -12.12
N ALA A 50 -7.78 -7.05 -12.34
CA ALA A 50 -8.74 -7.14 -11.24
C ALA A 50 -8.42 -8.29 -10.26
N VAL A 51 -8.04 -9.47 -10.78
CA VAL A 51 -7.67 -10.63 -9.95
C VAL A 51 -6.48 -10.32 -9.06
N THR A 52 -5.46 -9.70 -9.62
CA THR A 52 -4.26 -9.26 -8.89
C THR A 52 -4.55 -8.11 -7.93
N ALA A 53 -5.45 -7.18 -8.28
CA ALA A 53 -5.92 -6.17 -7.34
C ALA A 53 -6.59 -6.79 -6.11
N PHE A 54 -7.37 -7.86 -6.31
CA PHE A 54 -7.93 -8.67 -5.23
C PHE A 54 -6.84 -9.35 -4.39
N VAL A 55 -5.84 -10.00 -5.01
CA VAL A 55 -4.71 -10.62 -4.29
C VAL A 55 -3.94 -9.59 -3.46
N ASN A 56 -3.66 -8.41 -4.01
CA ASN A 56 -2.98 -7.33 -3.29
C ASN A 56 -3.81 -6.82 -2.10
N SER A 57 -5.14 -6.79 -2.24
CA SER A 57 -6.05 -6.44 -1.15
C SER A 57 -6.05 -7.49 -0.04
N PHE A 58 -5.99 -8.78 -0.42
CA PHE A 58 -5.83 -9.87 0.54
C PHE A 58 -4.50 -9.77 1.30
N LEU A 59 -3.40 -9.46 0.63
CA LEU A 59 -2.10 -9.21 1.30
C LEU A 59 -2.16 -8.02 2.26
N CYS A 60 -2.89 -6.95 1.90
CA CYS A 60 -3.10 -5.83 2.81
C CYS A 60 -3.92 -6.21 4.04
N LEU A 61 -4.95 -7.03 3.87
CA LEU A 61 -5.72 -7.59 4.97
C LEU A 61 -4.84 -8.41 5.91
N MET A 62 -3.98 -9.29 5.37
CA MET A 62 -3.01 -10.03 6.16
C MET A 62 -2.06 -9.08 6.90
N GLY A 63 -1.59 -8.02 6.25
CA GLY A 63 -0.79 -6.96 6.88
C GLY A 63 -1.50 -6.32 8.07
N LEU A 64 -2.78 -5.96 7.93
CA LEU A 64 -3.59 -5.38 9.01
C LEU A 64 -3.74 -6.35 10.18
N THR A 65 -4.00 -7.63 9.91
CA THR A 65 -4.23 -8.65 10.94
C THR A 65 -2.99 -8.90 11.80
N PHE A 66 -1.79 -8.97 11.21
CA PHE A 66 -0.56 -9.30 11.94
C PHE A 66 0.19 -8.08 12.49
N GLN A 67 -0.34 -6.87 12.34
CA GLN A 67 0.38 -5.64 12.64
C GLN A 67 0.84 -5.52 14.10
N SER A 68 0.02 -5.96 15.06
CA SER A 68 0.31 -5.87 16.50
C SER A 68 1.37 -6.87 16.97
N GLU A 69 1.43 -8.05 16.35
CA GLU A 69 2.32 -9.15 16.76
C GLU A 69 3.62 -9.14 15.96
N TYR A 70 3.55 -8.85 14.66
CA TYR A 70 4.67 -8.92 13.73
C TYR A 70 4.71 -7.68 12.81
N PRO A 71 5.11 -6.50 13.33
CA PRO A 71 5.03 -5.25 12.58
C PRO A 71 5.95 -5.23 11.35
N ALA A 72 7.12 -5.88 11.39
CA ALA A 72 8.00 -5.99 10.23
C ALA A 72 7.38 -6.86 9.12
N LEU A 73 6.78 -8.01 9.49
CA LEU A 73 6.10 -8.89 8.54
C LEU A 73 4.87 -8.20 7.92
N SER A 74 4.10 -7.50 8.75
CA SER A 74 2.94 -6.71 8.34
C SER A 74 3.30 -5.65 7.28
N ASN A 75 4.34 -4.85 7.52
CA ASN A 75 4.86 -3.91 6.53
C ASN A 75 5.40 -4.62 5.27
N GLY A 76 5.98 -5.80 5.43
CA GLY A 76 6.42 -6.65 4.32
C GLY A 76 5.27 -7.06 3.39
N TYR A 77 4.15 -7.54 3.94
CA TYR A 77 2.98 -7.91 3.13
C TYR A 77 2.43 -6.74 2.32
N VAL A 78 2.26 -5.57 2.96
CA VAL A 78 1.76 -4.37 2.29
C VAL A 78 2.76 -3.85 1.25
N CYS A 79 4.06 -3.92 1.54
CA CYS A 79 5.12 -3.58 0.59
C CYS A 79 5.06 -4.47 -0.66
N ILE A 80 4.94 -5.79 -0.51
CA ILE A 80 4.83 -6.73 -1.63
C ILE A 80 3.60 -6.43 -2.47
N ALA A 81 2.45 -6.18 -1.83
CA ALA A 81 1.21 -5.80 -2.50
C ALA A 81 1.36 -4.52 -3.32
N ALA A 82 1.99 -3.48 -2.74
CA ALA A 82 2.23 -2.21 -3.40
C ALA A 82 3.25 -2.32 -4.55
N CYS A 83 4.33 -3.11 -4.40
CA CYS A 83 5.28 -3.42 -5.46
C CYS A 83 4.58 -4.12 -6.64
N ASN A 84 3.77 -5.14 -6.35
CA ASN A 84 3.04 -5.88 -7.37
C ASN A 84 2.07 -4.97 -8.13
N ALA A 85 1.29 -4.15 -7.42
CA ALA A 85 0.41 -3.15 -8.03
C ALA A 85 1.20 -2.20 -8.95
N THR A 86 2.34 -1.69 -8.47
CA THR A 86 3.20 -0.78 -9.26
C THR A 86 3.67 -1.44 -10.54
N ALA A 87 4.27 -2.63 -10.45
CA ALA A 87 4.79 -3.35 -11.61
C ALA A 87 3.68 -3.63 -12.63
N GLN A 88 2.52 -4.08 -12.15
CA GLN A 88 1.42 -4.44 -13.01
C GLN A 88 0.77 -3.25 -13.70
N TYR A 89 0.46 -2.19 -12.95
CA TYR A 89 -0.12 -0.99 -13.55
C TYR A 89 0.86 -0.31 -14.49
N GLY A 90 2.17 -0.35 -14.21
CA GLY A 90 3.23 0.13 -15.10
C GLY A 90 3.28 -0.66 -16.41
N LEU A 91 3.28 -2.00 -16.35
CA LEU A 91 3.21 -2.85 -17.54
C LEU A 91 1.93 -2.62 -18.34
N HIS A 92 0.81 -2.40 -17.66
CA HIS A 92 -0.47 -2.09 -18.31
C HIS A 92 -0.41 -0.73 -19.04
N MET A 93 0.13 0.31 -18.41
CA MET A 93 0.31 1.63 -19.03
C MET A 93 1.22 1.55 -20.27
N ALA A 94 2.29 0.74 -20.21
CA ALA A 94 3.18 0.52 -21.36
C ALA A 94 2.45 -0.18 -22.52
N LYS A 95 1.52 -1.10 -22.21
CA LYS A 95 0.80 -1.91 -23.19
C LYS A 95 -0.41 -1.21 -23.81
N VAL A 96 -1.05 -0.26 -23.13
CA VAL A 96 -2.29 0.38 -23.58
C VAL A 96 -2.01 1.77 -24.18
N PRO A 97 -2.16 1.95 -25.51
CA PRO A 97 -1.86 3.22 -26.18
C PRO A 97 -2.66 4.41 -25.66
N SER A 98 -3.94 4.21 -25.30
CA SER A 98 -4.79 5.28 -24.78
C SER A 98 -4.35 5.80 -23.41
N LEU A 99 -3.62 5.01 -22.62
CA LEU A 99 -3.02 5.46 -21.36
C LEU A 99 -1.70 6.21 -21.56
N ARG A 100 -1.10 6.15 -22.75
CA ARG A 100 0.11 6.91 -23.12
C ARG A 100 -0.22 8.26 -23.75
N ALA A 101 -1.45 8.44 -24.23
CA ALA A 101 -1.93 9.73 -24.68
C ALA A 101 -2.07 10.69 -23.49
N ILE A 102 -1.80 11.99 -23.69
CA ILE A 102 -1.99 13.01 -22.65
C ILE A 102 -3.49 13.23 -22.47
N SER A 103 -4.02 12.82 -21.32
CA SER A 103 -5.42 12.94 -20.95
C SER A 103 -5.54 13.00 -19.43
N VAL A 104 -6.70 13.45 -18.92
CA VAL A 104 -6.96 13.43 -17.48
C VAL A 104 -6.89 12.00 -16.93
N SER A 105 -7.44 11.03 -17.67
CA SER A 105 -7.43 9.62 -17.27
C SER A 105 -6.02 9.04 -17.19
N SER A 106 -5.13 9.38 -18.13
CA SER A 106 -3.74 8.93 -18.08
C SER A 106 -2.95 9.61 -16.96
N ALA A 107 -3.24 10.88 -16.66
CA ALA A 107 -2.65 11.58 -15.52
C ALA A 107 -3.07 10.95 -14.18
N LEU A 108 -4.37 10.66 -14.00
CA LEU A 108 -4.87 9.97 -12.81
C LEU A 108 -4.26 8.57 -12.67
N TYR A 109 -4.17 7.84 -13.77
CA TYR A 109 -3.57 6.52 -13.79
C TYR A 109 -2.08 6.54 -13.44
N ALA A 110 -1.32 7.48 -14.01
CA ALA A 110 0.09 7.68 -13.68
C ALA A 110 0.27 8.13 -12.21
N GLY A 111 -0.60 8.99 -11.71
CA GLY A 111 -0.61 9.41 -10.30
C GLY A 111 -0.85 8.23 -9.36
N TRP A 112 -1.79 7.34 -9.70
CA TRP A 112 -2.02 6.11 -8.94
C TRP A 112 -0.79 5.18 -8.96
N LEU A 113 -0.19 4.97 -10.13
CA LEU A 113 1.04 4.18 -10.29
C LEU A 113 2.18 4.73 -9.42
N LEU A 114 2.43 6.04 -9.45
CA LEU A 114 3.44 6.69 -8.63
C LEU A 114 3.14 6.56 -7.12
N THR A 115 1.86 6.68 -6.75
CA THR A 115 1.42 6.51 -5.36
C THR A 115 1.69 5.09 -4.86
N CYS A 116 1.43 4.07 -5.69
CA CYS A 116 1.75 2.68 -5.35
C CYS A 116 3.26 2.49 -5.12
N GLY A 117 4.09 3.05 -6.02
CA GLY A 117 5.55 2.96 -5.91
C GLY A 117 6.09 3.66 -4.67
N ALA A 118 5.63 4.89 -4.41
CA ALA A 118 6.00 5.64 -3.22
C ALA A 118 5.55 4.93 -1.93
N PHE A 119 4.36 4.35 -1.93
CA PHE A 119 3.86 3.59 -0.78
C PHE A 119 4.68 2.32 -0.54
N ALA A 120 5.07 1.60 -1.60
CA ALA A 120 5.95 0.44 -1.49
C ALA A 120 7.29 0.80 -0.85
N VAL A 121 7.94 1.87 -1.31
CA VAL A 121 9.21 2.35 -0.76
C VAL A 121 9.06 2.72 0.71
N ASP A 122 8.03 3.49 1.06
CA ASP A 122 7.77 3.88 2.44
C ASP A 122 7.56 2.65 3.35
N ARG A 123 6.79 1.64 2.92
CA ARG A 123 6.63 0.39 3.68
C ARG A 123 7.94 -0.40 3.79
N LEU A 124 8.75 -0.45 2.73
CA LEU A 124 10.06 -1.10 2.76
C LEU A 124 11.00 -0.45 3.78
N LEU A 125 11.03 0.88 3.85
CA LEU A 125 11.84 1.60 4.83
C LEU A 125 11.44 1.25 6.26
N TRP A 126 10.14 1.05 6.52
CA TRP A 126 9.67 0.55 7.82
C TRP A 126 10.12 -0.89 8.10
N VAL A 127 10.09 -1.78 7.11
CA VAL A 127 10.62 -3.14 7.28
C VAL A 127 12.10 -3.11 7.66
N ILE A 128 12.90 -2.27 6.99
CA ILE A 128 14.34 -2.15 7.25
C ILE A 128 14.57 -1.59 8.66
N ALA A 129 13.88 -0.52 9.03
CA ALA A 129 14.02 0.10 10.36
C ALA A 129 13.63 -0.86 11.49
N LEU A 130 12.52 -1.58 11.35
CA LEU A 130 12.07 -2.54 12.37
C LEU A 130 12.98 -3.75 12.49
N ARG A 131 13.75 -4.08 11.44
CA ARG A 131 14.75 -5.17 11.46
C ARG A 131 16.10 -4.72 12.04
N SER A 132 16.44 -3.43 11.95
CA SER A 132 17.66 -2.92 12.60
C SER A 132 17.51 -2.77 14.12
N ASP A 133 16.27 -2.69 14.61
CA ASP A 133 15.95 -2.55 16.03
C ASP A 133 15.82 -3.89 16.78
N SER A 134 15.88 -5.02 16.05
CA SER A 134 15.76 -6.39 16.56
C SER A 134 17.10 -7.12 16.62
#